data_AF-A0A924MGG1-F1
#
_entry.id   AF-A0A924MGG1-F1
#
_cell.length_a   1.000
_cell.length_b   1.000
_cell.length_c   1.000
_cell.angle_alpha   90.00
_cell.angle_beta   90.00
_cell.angle_gamma   90.00
#
_symmetry.space_group_name_H-M   'P 1'
#
loop_
_entity.id
_entity.type
_entity.pdbx_description
1 polymer ?
#
loop_
_entity_poly.entity_id
_entity_poly.type
_entity_poly.pdbx_seq_one_letter_code
_entity_poly.pdbx_strand_id
1 'polypeptide(L)'
;MREQQVLSALSVFDIAEEGKGVARADDLVIFIEKAIPGDVVDAIVYKKKKNFAQAKISKLITPSPDRVDAFCEHFGVCGGCKWQHMNYLTQLKYKQKSVLDALQRLAGLETDHAEEILPSAQDRYYRNKLEYTFSNKRWLTDLDGEINDEKEMKALGFHVPLRFDKILEINHCYLQADPSNELRNKISAFAKENDISFYDLRAHEGALRNLVIRTSSTGELMVIVIFAYPEEGQVELMLEFVKNAFPQITSLLYIINQKKNDTFFDQEVLLYSGREFIYEEMEGLKFRIGPKSFYQTNSLQAYELYKITRDFADLKGDELVYDLYTGTGTIANFVAKNAKKVVGVEYVPDAIEDAKINSQINGIDNTVFYAGDMKDILNNDFINQNGKPDVVITDPPRAGMHPDV
;
A
#
# COMPACT_ATOMS: atom_id res chain seq x y z
N MET A 1 24.32 9.16 30.71
CA MET A 1 24.28 8.99 29.24
C MET A 1 25.25 7.88 28.90
N ARG A 2 24.81 6.78 28.27
CA ARG A 2 25.76 5.79 27.74
C ARG A 2 26.46 6.44 26.55
N GLU A 3 27.79 6.45 26.53
CA GLU A 3 28.55 6.89 25.35
C GLU A 3 28.04 6.12 24.13
N GLN A 4 27.59 6.85 23.11
CA GLN A 4 27.14 6.24 21.87
C GLN A 4 28.37 5.67 21.16
N GLN A 5 28.43 4.34 21.07
CA GLN A 5 29.51 3.65 20.38
C GLN A 5 29.47 4.01 18.89
N VAL A 6 30.54 4.65 18.40
CA VAL A 6 30.77 4.90 16.98
C VAL A 6 31.60 3.75 16.41
N LEU A 7 31.14 3.19 15.30
CA LEU A 7 31.87 2.21 14.51
C LEU A 7 32.31 2.86 13.22
N SER A 8 33.61 2.84 12.94
CA SER A 8 34.19 3.61 11.84
C SER A 8 34.45 2.78 10.59
N ALA A 9 34.35 3.43 9.43
CA ALA A 9 34.68 2.86 8.12
C ALA A 9 34.01 1.50 7.81
N LEU A 10 32.75 1.34 8.20
CA LEU A 10 31.97 0.15 7.90
C LEU A 10 31.64 0.09 6.41
N SER A 11 32.06 -0.99 5.75
CA SER A 11 31.69 -1.29 4.37
C SER A 11 30.32 -1.98 4.34
N VAL A 12 29.36 -1.34 3.67
CA VAL A 12 28.00 -1.86 3.52
C VAL A 12 27.98 -2.80 2.31
N PHE A 13 27.70 -4.08 2.54
CA PHE A 13 27.82 -5.12 1.52
C PHE A 13 26.47 -5.71 1.07
N ASP A 14 25.41 -5.50 1.84
CA ASP A 14 24.06 -6.01 1.52
C ASP A 14 22.98 -5.06 2.06
N ILE A 15 21.72 -5.34 1.76
CA ILE A 15 20.57 -4.61 2.29
C ILE A 15 19.55 -5.60 2.84
N ALA A 16 19.08 -5.33 4.06
CA ALA A 16 18.07 -6.14 4.71
C ALA A 16 16.66 -5.61 4.40
N GLU A 17 15.67 -6.40 4.82
CA GLU A 17 14.27 -5.96 4.85
C GLU A 17 14.12 -4.60 5.56
N GLU A 18 13.09 -3.85 5.18
CA GLU A 18 12.86 -2.44 5.57
C GLU A 18 13.90 -1.42 5.04
N GLY A 19 14.91 -1.84 4.28
CA GLY A 19 15.87 -0.93 3.65
C GLY A 19 17.02 -0.46 4.52
N LYS A 20 17.47 -1.31 5.43
CA LYS A 20 18.66 -1.06 6.24
C LYS A 20 19.86 -1.71 5.58
N GLY A 21 20.91 -0.94 5.32
CA GLY A 21 22.17 -1.49 4.84
C GLY A 21 22.76 -2.44 5.87
N VAL A 22 23.45 -3.47 5.40
CA VAL A 22 24.09 -4.50 6.21
C VAL A 22 25.59 -4.33 6.10
N ALA A 23 26.22 -4.13 7.25
CA ALA A 23 27.67 -4.16 7.39
C ALA A 23 28.04 -5.18 8.49
N ARG A 24 29.34 -5.46 8.61
CA ARG A 24 29.87 -6.33 9.66
C ARG A 24 31.08 -5.67 10.30
N ALA A 25 31.17 -5.74 11.63
CA ALA A 25 32.36 -5.44 12.39
C ALA A 25 32.69 -6.67 13.24
N ASP A 26 33.80 -7.33 12.95
CA ASP A 26 34.15 -8.64 13.52
C ASP A 26 33.00 -9.66 13.34
N ASP A 27 32.48 -10.23 14.43
CA ASP A 27 31.35 -11.18 14.41
C ASP A 27 29.97 -10.50 14.50
N LEU A 28 29.92 -9.17 14.57
CA LEU A 28 28.69 -8.41 14.78
C LEU A 28 28.09 -7.93 13.45
N VAL A 29 26.86 -8.37 13.15
CA VAL A 29 26.09 -7.84 12.02
C VAL A 29 25.47 -6.49 12.40
N ILE A 30 25.59 -5.49 11.53
CA ILE A 30 25.16 -4.13 11.80
C ILE A 30 24.15 -3.72 10.74
N PHE A 31 22.93 -3.38 11.18
CA PHE A 31 21.88 -2.82 10.33
C PHE A 31 21.92 -1.29 10.42
N ILE A 32 22.23 -0.64 9.31
CA ILE A 32 22.46 0.80 9.23
C ILE A 32 21.32 1.46 8.46
N GLU A 33 20.57 2.33 9.13
CA GLU A 33 19.48 3.08 8.51
C GLU A 33 19.97 3.93 7.33
N LYS A 34 19.28 3.85 6.18
CA LYS A 34 19.54 4.64 4.96
C LYS A 34 20.91 4.41 4.30
N ALA A 35 21.65 3.40 4.75
CA ALA A 35 22.85 2.96 4.08
C ALA A 35 22.50 1.98 2.96
N ILE A 36 23.24 2.04 1.86
CA ILE A 36 23.05 1.15 0.71
C ILE A 36 24.35 0.41 0.41
N PRO A 37 24.29 -0.77 -0.21
CA PRO A 37 25.47 -1.51 -0.60
C PRO A 37 26.43 -0.68 -1.45
N GLY A 38 27.72 -0.76 -1.13
CA GLY A 38 28.78 0.07 -1.71
C GLY A 38 29.12 1.31 -0.90
N ASP A 39 28.30 1.71 0.09
CA ASP A 39 28.67 2.79 0.99
C ASP A 39 29.80 2.36 1.95
N VAL A 40 30.67 3.31 2.30
CA VAL A 40 31.55 3.25 3.47
C VAL A 40 31.11 4.33 4.45
N VAL A 41 30.77 3.95 5.68
CA VAL A 41 30.18 4.86 6.68
C VAL A 41 30.82 4.75 8.05
N ASP A 42 30.86 5.87 8.76
CA ASP A 42 30.87 5.84 10.22
C ASP A 42 29.41 5.72 10.69
N ALA A 43 29.16 4.86 11.68
CA ALA A 43 27.82 4.59 12.17
C ALA A 43 27.74 4.68 13.70
N ILE A 44 26.73 5.39 14.20
CA ILE A 44 26.40 5.47 15.62
C ILE A 44 25.43 4.35 15.98
N VAL A 45 25.85 3.47 16.89
CA VAL A 45 25.01 2.37 17.40
C VAL A 45 24.02 2.91 18.41
N TYR A 46 22.72 2.73 18.15
CA TYR A 46 21.64 3.10 19.09
C TYR A 46 21.01 1.89 19.77
N LYS A 47 21.18 0.69 19.22
CA LYS A 47 20.68 -0.57 19.81
C LYS A 47 21.66 -1.69 19.56
N LYS A 48 22.08 -2.39 20.61
CA LYS A 48 22.97 -3.54 20.51
C LYS A 48 22.32 -4.77 21.13
N LYS A 49 22.34 -5.89 20.42
CA LYS A 49 21.98 -7.23 20.90
C LYS A 49 23.20 -8.14 20.80
N LYS A 50 23.04 -9.42 21.21
CA LYS A 50 24.13 -10.41 21.25
C LYS A 50 24.85 -10.57 19.90
N ASN A 51 24.09 -10.72 18.81
CA ASN A 51 24.64 -11.05 17.49
C ASN A 51 24.46 -9.94 16.45
N PHE A 52 23.75 -8.86 16.79
CA PHE A 52 23.55 -7.75 15.87
C PHE A 52 23.40 -6.39 16.56
N ALA A 53 23.64 -5.33 15.82
CA ALA A 53 23.39 -3.95 16.22
C ALA A 53 22.53 -3.21 15.19
N GLN A 54 21.83 -2.17 15.65
CA GLN A 54 21.19 -1.18 14.79
C GLN A 54 21.89 0.16 14.98
N ALA A 55 22.18 0.80 13.86
CA ALA A 55 22.95 2.02 13.81
C ALA A 55 22.36 3.02 12.80
N LYS A 56 22.78 4.28 12.93
CA LYS A 56 22.50 5.34 11.98
C LYS A 56 23.81 5.84 11.41
N ILE A 57 23.81 6.27 10.15
CA ILE A 57 24.96 6.92 9.54
C ILE A 57 25.26 8.20 10.33
N SER A 58 26.48 8.30 10.86
CA SER A 58 27.00 9.56 11.40
C SER A 58 27.80 10.32 10.36
N LYS A 59 28.53 9.59 9.50
CA LYS A 59 29.27 10.18 8.38
C LYS A 59 29.29 9.21 7.21
N LEU A 60 28.96 9.71 6.03
CA LEU A 60 29.17 9.00 4.77
C LEU A 60 30.59 9.29 4.28
N ILE A 61 31.49 8.30 4.36
CA ILE A 61 32.90 8.45 3.97
C ILE A 61 33.04 8.30 2.46
N THR A 62 32.45 7.26 1.91
CA THR A 62 32.42 7.02 0.47
C THR A 62 31.01 6.61 0.08
N PRO A 63 30.29 7.41 -0.71
CA PRO A 63 28.98 7.02 -1.22
C PRO A 63 29.12 5.87 -2.22
N SER A 64 28.18 4.94 -2.18
CA SER A 64 27.99 3.96 -3.24
C SER A 64 27.80 4.65 -4.60
N PRO A 65 28.33 4.11 -5.71
CA PRO A 65 28.05 4.61 -7.05
C PRO A 65 26.56 4.53 -7.43
N ASP A 66 25.80 3.68 -6.72
CA ASP A 66 24.37 3.49 -6.96
C ASP A 66 23.49 4.48 -6.16
N ARG A 67 24.11 5.33 -5.35
CA ARG A 67 23.41 6.34 -4.56
C ARG A 67 22.93 7.47 -5.47
N VAL A 68 21.69 7.87 -5.30
CA VAL A 68 21.09 9.01 -6.00
C VAL A 68 20.40 9.94 -5.00
N ASP A 69 20.20 11.19 -5.39
CA ASP A 69 19.36 12.09 -4.61
C ASP A 69 17.90 11.66 -4.71
N ALA A 70 17.24 11.57 -3.55
CA ALA A 70 15.82 11.24 -3.51
C ALA A 70 15.00 12.40 -4.10
N PHE A 71 14.12 12.08 -5.04
CA PHE A 71 13.27 13.08 -5.69
C PHE A 71 12.15 13.62 -4.79
N CYS A 72 11.79 12.90 -3.72
CA CYS A 72 10.78 13.35 -2.77
C CYS A 72 11.42 14.15 -1.64
N GLU A 73 10.97 15.39 -1.45
CA GLU A 73 11.41 16.28 -0.36
C GLU A 73 11.15 15.69 1.04
N HIS A 74 10.14 14.82 1.17
CA HIS A 74 9.79 14.17 2.42
C HIS A 74 10.59 12.87 2.67
N PHE A 75 11.46 12.47 1.75
CA PHE A 75 12.20 11.22 1.85
C PHE A 75 13.07 11.18 3.10
N GLY A 76 13.08 10.01 3.77
CA GLY A 76 13.88 9.80 4.97
C GLY A 76 13.22 10.26 6.28
N VAL A 77 12.12 11.02 6.23
CA VAL A 77 11.22 11.27 7.38
C VAL A 77 9.89 10.57 7.15
N CYS A 78 9.30 10.70 5.96
CA CYS A 78 8.08 9.99 5.57
C CYS A 78 8.30 8.47 5.59
N GLY A 79 7.35 7.74 6.18
CA GLY A 79 7.39 6.28 6.25
C GLY A 79 7.15 5.56 4.92
N GLY A 80 6.61 6.24 3.91
CA GLY A 80 6.08 5.62 2.69
C GLY A 80 7.12 5.11 1.69
N CYS A 81 8.30 5.75 1.60
CA CYS A 81 9.36 5.37 0.66
C CYS A 81 10.64 5.04 1.41
N LYS A 82 11.28 3.91 1.08
CA LYS A 82 12.48 3.44 1.78
C LYS A 82 13.77 3.57 0.98
N TRP A 83 13.72 3.45 -0.35
CA TRP A 83 14.93 3.30 -1.18
C TRP A 83 15.12 4.38 -2.25
N GLN A 84 14.46 5.54 -2.17
CA GLN A 84 14.63 6.58 -3.20
C GLN A 84 16.06 7.14 -3.31
N HIS A 85 16.92 6.88 -2.33
CA HIS A 85 18.34 7.22 -2.37
C HIS A 85 19.22 6.14 -3.04
N MET A 86 18.61 5.12 -3.64
CA MET A 86 19.23 4.06 -4.42
C MET A 86 18.63 4.09 -5.83
N ASN A 87 19.46 4.03 -6.87
CA ASN A 87 18.95 4.00 -8.25
C ASN A 87 18.02 2.80 -8.48
N TYR A 88 17.10 2.94 -9.44
CA TYR A 88 16.03 1.97 -9.64
C TYR A 88 16.54 0.56 -10.01
N LEU A 89 17.58 0.46 -10.84
CA LEU A 89 18.15 -0.83 -11.25
C LEU A 89 18.73 -1.60 -10.05
N THR A 90 19.41 -0.89 -9.15
CA THR A 90 19.94 -1.48 -7.92
C THR A 90 18.82 -1.89 -6.96
N GLN A 91 17.70 -1.14 -6.92
CA GLN A 91 16.51 -1.57 -6.16
C GLN A 91 15.96 -2.90 -6.68
N LEU A 92 15.87 -3.08 -8.01
CA LEU A 92 15.42 -4.32 -8.64
C LEU A 92 16.34 -5.49 -8.30
N LYS A 93 17.66 -5.28 -8.43
CA LYS A 93 18.69 -6.27 -8.08
C LYS A 93 18.51 -6.80 -6.65
N TYR A 94 18.34 -5.92 -5.66
CA TYR A 94 18.19 -6.34 -4.27
C TYR A 94 16.81 -6.94 -3.96
N LYS A 95 15.75 -6.53 -4.66
CA LYS A 95 14.44 -7.23 -4.58
C LYS A 95 14.55 -8.65 -5.11
N GLN A 96 15.14 -8.84 -6.28
CA GLN A 96 15.34 -10.17 -6.86
C GLN A 96 16.18 -11.03 -5.93
N LYS A 97 17.34 -10.52 -5.49
CA LYS A 97 18.19 -11.22 -4.50
C LYS A 97 17.41 -11.64 -3.26
N SER A 98 16.55 -10.78 -2.71
CA SER A 98 15.74 -11.10 -1.52
C SER A 98 14.79 -12.28 -1.75
N VAL A 99 14.16 -12.37 -2.93
CA VAL A 99 13.28 -13.48 -3.29
C VAL A 99 14.09 -14.76 -3.47
N LEU A 100 15.20 -14.71 -4.20
CA LEU A 100 16.06 -15.88 -4.42
C LEU A 100 16.66 -16.41 -3.11
N ASP A 101 17.17 -15.52 -2.25
CA ASP A 101 17.69 -15.88 -0.92
C ASP A 101 16.61 -16.57 -0.07
N ALA A 102 15.36 -16.12 -0.14
CA ALA A 102 14.25 -16.75 0.59
C ALA A 102 13.92 -18.15 0.04
N LEU A 103 13.82 -18.31 -1.28
CA LEU A 103 13.58 -19.61 -1.92
C LEU A 103 14.70 -20.62 -1.61
N GLN A 104 15.95 -20.19 -1.71
CA GLN A 104 17.10 -21.05 -1.40
C GLN A 104 17.16 -21.42 0.08
N ARG A 105 17.08 -20.45 0.99
CA ARG A 105 17.36 -20.68 2.42
C ARG A 105 16.17 -21.22 3.20
N LEU A 106 14.95 -20.83 2.84
CA LEU A 106 13.74 -21.25 3.56
C LEU A 106 13.08 -22.45 2.91
N ALA A 107 12.98 -22.48 1.58
CA ALA A 107 12.34 -23.57 0.85
C ALA A 107 13.34 -24.65 0.36
N GLY A 108 14.65 -24.38 0.39
CA GLY A 108 15.66 -25.33 -0.08
C GLY A 108 15.63 -25.54 -1.59
N LEU A 109 15.13 -24.56 -2.35
CA LEU A 109 14.96 -24.66 -3.80
C LEU A 109 16.17 -24.13 -4.55
N GLU A 110 16.54 -24.79 -5.64
CA GLU A 110 17.51 -24.28 -6.61
C GLU A 110 16.90 -23.11 -7.39
N THR A 111 17.68 -22.05 -7.62
CA THR A 111 17.19 -20.81 -8.26
C THR A 111 18.00 -20.40 -9.47
N ASP A 112 18.84 -21.28 -10.02
CA ASP A 112 19.70 -20.99 -11.18
C ASP A 112 18.90 -20.65 -12.45
N HIS A 113 17.63 -21.07 -12.50
CA HIS A 113 16.71 -20.81 -13.60
C HIS A 113 15.67 -19.73 -13.28
N ALA A 114 15.86 -18.96 -12.21
CA ALA A 114 14.92 -17.90 -11.87
C ALA A 114 14.92 -16.80 -12.93
N GLU A 115 13.72 -16.40 -13.36
CA GLU A 115 13.54 -15.27 -14.26
C GLU A 115 13.95 -13.94 -13.59
N GLU A 116 14.34 -12.97 -14.42
CA GLU A 116 14.63 -11.63 -13.94
C GLU A 116 13.36 -10.94 -13.43
N ILE A 117 13.52 -10.12 -12.39
CA ILE A 117 12.40 -9.33 -11.89
C ILE A 117 11.90 -8.37 -12.97
N LEU A 118 10.61 -8.44 -13.30
CA LEU A 118 10.01 -7.51 -14.24
C LEU A 118 9.92 -6.11 -13.61
N PRO A 119 10.61 -5.08 -14.14
CA PRO A 119 10.50 -3.72 -13.63
C PRO A 119 9.09 -3.15 -13.84
N SER A 120 8.73 -2.20 -13.00
CA SER A 120 7.61 -1.32 -13.31
C SER A 120 8.04 -0.28 -14.33
N ALA A 121 7.20 -0.07 -15.34
CA ALA A 121 7.42 0.96 -16.35
C ALA A 121 7.48 2.37 -15.75
N GLN A 122 6.87 2.57 -14.58
CA GLN A 122 6.82 3.85 -13.88
C GLN A 122 7.20 3.66 -12.40
N ASP A 123 8.22 4.38 -11.95
CA ASP A 123 8.67 4.40 -10.55
C ASP A 123 8.12 5.60 -9.75
N ARG A 124 7.28 6.41 -10.38
CA ARG A 124 6.56 7.56 -9.82
C ARG A 124 5.10 7.53 -10.26
N TYR A 125 4.23 8.12 -9.46
CA TYR A 125 2.81 8.33 -9.76
C TYR A 125 2.02 7.06 -10.08
N TYR A 126 2.52 5.90 -9.66
CA TYR A 126 1.95 4.60 -9.98
C TYR A 126 0.83 4.17 -9.01
N ARG A 127 0.69 4.81 -7.84
CA ARG A 127 -0.30 4.42 -6.84
C ARG A 127 -1.67 4.99 -7.19
N ASN A 128 -2.63 4.09 -7.34
CA ASN A 128 -4.04 4.42 -7.55
C ASN A 128 -4.81 4.64 -6.25
N LYS A 129 -4.23 4.37 -5.07
CA LYS A 129 -4.84 4.59 -3.76
C LYS A 129 -3.81 5.13 -2.77
N LEU A 130 -4.16 6.22 -2.10
CA LEU A 130 -3.47 6.72 -0.92
C LEU A 130 -4.46 7.07 0.18
N GLU A 131 -3.98 6.94 1.42
CA GLU A 131 -4.72 7.28 2.63
C GLU A 131 -3.84 8.19 3.49
N TYR A 132 -4.37 9.37 3.79
CA TYR A 132 -3.72 10.38 4.60
C TYR A 132 -4.43 10.51 5.94
N THR A 133 -3.68 10.86 6.97
CA THR A 133 -4.18 11.05 8.34
C THR A 133 -4.17 12.53 8.67
N PHE A 134 -5.29 13.03 9.18
CA PHE A 134 -5.37 14.35 9.82
C PHE A 134 -4.88 14.23 11.26
N SER A 135 -4.08 15.19 11.72
CA SER A 135 -3.69 15.27 13.12
C SER A 135 -3.36 16.67 13.58
N ASN A 136 -3.70 17.00 14.82
CA ASN A 136 -3.21 18.19 15.52
C ASN A 136 -1.78 18.02 16.09
N LYS A 137 -1.12 16.88 15.86
CA LYS A 137 0.25 16.59 16.30
C LYS A 137 1.19 16.44 15.11
N ARG A 138 1.42 17.53 14.39
CA ARG A 138 2.46 17.61 13.35
C ARG A 138 3.84 17.17 13.88
N TRP A 139 4.58 16.48 13.01
CA TRP A 139 6.01 16.26 13.15
C TRP A 139 6.78 17.45 12.58
N LEU A 140 7.59 18.07 13.43
CA LEU A 140 8.48 19.17 13.04
C LEU A 140 9.84 18.60 12.62
N THR A 141 10.41 19.21 11.59
CA THR A 141 11.69 18.93 10.97
C THR A 141 12.62 20.12 11.15
N ASP A 142 13.88 19.97 10.81
CA ASP A 142 14.86 21.07 10.90
C ASP A 142 14.57 22.24 9.94
N LEU A 143 13.62 22.05 9.01
CA LEU A 143 13.15 23.09 8.10
C LEU A 143 12.04 23.96 8.71
N ASP A 144 11.41 23.48 9.80
CA ASP A 144 10.35 24.20 10.47
C ASP A 144 10.96 25.28 11.39
N GLY A 145 10.42 26.50 11.31
CA GLY A 145 10.79 27.60 12.20
C GLY A 145 10.17 27.47 13.59
N GLU A 146 10.27 28.55 14.38
CA GLU A 146 9.52 28.62 15.64
C GLU A 146 8.01 28.65 15.37
N ILE A 147 7.30 27.68 15.94
CA ILE A 147 5.85 27.55 15.83
C ILE A 147 5.18 28.46 16.84
N ASN A 148 4.42 29.44 16.36
CA ASN A 148 3.74 30.44 17.19
C ASN A 148 2.21 30.32 17.16
N ASP A 149 1.65 29.52 16.27
CA ASP A 149 0.21 29.27 16.13
C ASP A 149 -0.09 27.77 16.23
N GLU A 150 -1.09 27.39 17.04
CA GLU A 150 -1.55 26.01 17.14
C GLU A 150 -2.06 25.45 15.80
N LYS A 151 -2.52 26.30 14.88
CA LYS A 151 -2.91 25.88 13.52
C LYS A 151 -1.74 25.31 12.73
N GLU A 152 -0.50 25.72 13.01
CA GLU A 152 0.70 25.19 12.36
C GLU A 152 1.02 23.75 12.82
N MET A 153 0.47 23.33 13.97
CA MET A 153 0.55 21.95 14.47
C MET A 153 -0.47 21.00 13.82
N LYS A 154 -1.42 21.51 13.02
CA LYS A 154 -2.34 20.70 12.22
C LYS A 154 -1.65 20.21 10.95
N ALA A 155 -1.64 18.90 10.73
CA ALA A 155 -1.04 18.24 9.57
C ALA A 155 -2.02 17.27 8.91
N LEU A 156 -1.94 17.18 7.58
CA LEU A 156 -2.56 16.13 6.78
C LEU A 156 -1.46 15.42 6.01
N GLY A 157 -1.24 14.14 6.28
CA GLY A 157 -0.12 13.42 5.69
C GLY A 157 0.06 12.00 6.20
N PHE A 158 1.31 11.60 6.44
CA PHE A 158 1.64 10.22 6.81
C PHE A 158 2.28 10.12 8.19
N HIS A 159 2.13 8.96 8.82
CA HIS A 159 2.81 8.66 10.07
C HIS A 159 4.33 8.61 9.89
N VAL A 160 5.04 9.15 10.88
CA VAL A 160 6.49 9.01 10.98
C VAL A 160 6.84 7.63 11.54
N PRO A 161 7.83 6.91 10.99
CA PRO A 161 8.24 5.61 11.51
C PRO A 161 8.48 5.63 13.03
N LEU A 162 7.98 4.61 13.72
CA LEU A 162 8.06 4.44 15.18
C LEU A 162 7.27 5.48 16.02
N ARG A 163 6.56 6.41 15.39
CA ARG A 163 5.77 7.46 16.05
C ARG A 163 4.34 7.46 15.50
N PHE A 164 3.51 6.59 16.04
CA PHE A 164 2.11 6.47 15.63
C PHE A 164 1.31 7.75 15.86
N ASP A 165 1.69 8.56 16.84
CA ASP A 165 1.00 9.78 17.27
C ASP A 165 1.46 11.05 16.55
N LYS A 166 2.36 10.93 15.56
CA LYS A 166 2.96 12.07 14.86
C LYS A 166 2.80 11.94 13.35
N ILE A 167 2.25 12.98 12.76
CA ILE A 167 2.00 13.05 11.31
C ILE A 167 2.96 14.05 10.68
N LEU A 168 3.69 13.60 9.66
CA LEU A 168 4.43 14.48 8.77
C LEU A 168 3.44 15.08 7.77
N GLU A 169 3.36 16.41 7.70
CA GLU A 169 2.60 17.10 6.66
C GLU A 169 3.24 16.84 5.30
N ILE A 170 2.41 16.54 4.29
CA ILE A 170 2.87 16.21 2.95
C ILE A 170 2.39 17.29 1.98
N ASN A 171 3.31 17.95 1.30
CA ASN A 171 2.99 18.96 0.29
C ASN A 171 2.89 18.33 -1.10
N HIS A 172 3.80 17.40 -1.43
CA HIS A 172 3.78 16.65 -2.69
C HIS A 172 4.15 15.19 -2.48
N CYS A 173 3.21 14.30 -2.79
CA CYS A 173 3.43 12.86 -2.82
C CYS A 173 3.63 12.41 -4.27
N TYR A 174 4.85 12.04 -4.61
CA TYR A 174 5.23 11.51 -5.93
C TYR A 174 4.73 10.09 -6.21
N LEU A 175 3.89 9.52 -5.33
CA LEU A 175 3.34 8.17 -5.51
C LEU A 175 1.99 8.16 -6.22
N GLN A 176 1.19 9.23 -6.15
CA GLN A 176 -0.11 9.32 -6.83
C GLN A 176 -0.17 10.64 -7.59
N ALA A 177 -0.56 10.59 -8.86
CA ALA A 177 -0.67 11.76 -9.71
C ALA A 177 -1.73 12.75 -9.21
N ASP A 178 -1.67 13.97 -9.73
CA ASP A 178 -2.75 14.94 -9.56
C ASP A 178 -4.07 14.40 -10.14
N PRO A 179 -5.22 14.74 -9.52
CA PRO A 179 -5.42 15.84 -8.57
C PRO A 179 -5.18 15.51 -7.09
N SER A 180 -4.54 14.38 -6.74
CA SER A 180 -4.36 13.95 -5.34
C SER A 180 -3.65 14.98 -4.45
N ASN A 181 -2.56 15.61 -4.93
CA ASN A 181 -1.82 16.58 -4.11
C ASN A 181 -2.61 17.87 -3.92
N GLU A 182 -3.16 18.41 -5.00
CA GLU A 182 -4.00 19.60 -4.95
C GLU A 182 -5.21 19.40 -4.01
N LEU A 183 -5.87 18.25 -4.10
CA LEU A 183 -7.02 17.90 -3.27
C LEU A 183 -6.66 17.85 -1.79
N ARG A 184 -5.59 17.13 -1.44
CA ARG A 184 -5.09 17.07 -0.06
C ARG A 184 -4.78 18.46 0.48
N ASN A 185 -4.04 19.26 -0.27
CA ASN A 185 -3.58 20.57 0.19
C ASN A 185 -4.75 21.55 0.36
N LYS A 186 -5.71 21.60 -0.58
CA LYS A 186 -6.90 22.46 -0.47
C LYS A 186 -7.83 22.04 0.66
N ILE A 187 -8.04 20.74 0.89
CA ILE A 187 -8.84 20.24 2.02
C ILE A 187 -8.19 20.64 3.35
N SER A 188 -6.86 20.47 3.47
CA SER A 188 -6.13 20.86 4.67
C SER A 188 -6.25 22.35 4.95
N ALA A 189 -6.05 23.20 3.93
CA ALA A 189 -6.19 24.65 4.04
C ALA A 189 -7.61 25.06 4.44
N PHE A 190 -8.63 24.57 3.72
CA PHE A 190 -10.03 24.87 4.00
C PHE A 190 -10.43 24.48 5.44
N ALA A 191 -9.99 23.31 5.92
CA ALA A 191 -10.26 22.88 7.28
C ALA A 191 -9.59 23.79 8.34
N LYS A 192 -8.38 24.30 8.08
CA LYS A 192 -7.69 25.25 8.96
C LYS A 192 -8.36 26.64 8.96
N GLU A 193 -8.87 27.08 7.81
CA GLU A 193 -9.59 28.35 7.63
C GLU A 193 -10.97 28.36 8.30
N ASN A 194 -11.68 27.24 8.26
CA ASN A 194 -13.02 27.08 8.85
C ASN A 194 -13.00 26.46 10.25
N ASP A 195 -11.83 26.44 10.90
CA ASP A 195 -11.62 25.93 12.26
C ASP A 195 -12.14 24.51 12.53
N ILE A 196 -12.20 23.68 11.49
CA ILE A 196 -12.52 22.26 11.64
C ILE A 196 -11.35 21.58 12.36
N SER A 197 -11.66 20.83 13.42
CA SER A 197 -10.67 20.17 14.27
C SER A 197 -10.07 18.94 13.59
N PHE A 198 -8.77 18.73 13.78
CA PHE A 198 -8.07 17.53 13.29
C PHE A 198 -7.98 16.53 14.42
N TYR A 199 -8.10 15.24 14.09
CA TYR A 199 -8.17 14.19 15.09
C TYR A 199 -6.89 14.08 15.93
N ASP A 200 -7.04 14.09 17.26
CA ASP A 200 -5.96 13.80 18.18
C ASP A 200 -5.97 12.29 18.50
N LEU A 201 -4.94 11.58 18.02
CA LEU A 201 -4.82 10.12 18.19
C LEU A 201 -4.66 9.67 19.65
N ARG A 202 -4.27 10.57 20.57
CA ARG A 202 -4.10 10.25 22.00
C ARG A 202 -5.34 10.64 22.81
N ALA A 203 -5.87 11.83 22.56
CA ALA A 203 -7.07 12.32 23.25
C ALA A 203 -8.35 11.69 22.70
N HIS A 204 -8.31 11.16 21.47
CA HIS A 204 -9.45 10.62 20.74
C HIS A 204 -10.58 11.65 20.59
N GLU A 205 -10.22 12.85 20.13
CA GLU A 205 -11.14 13.97 19.91
C GLU A 205 -10.84 14.62 18.54
N GLY A 206 -11.79 15.41 18.05
CA GLY A 206 -11.66 16.14 16.78
C GLY A 206 -12.48 15.55 15.63
N ALA A 207 -12.73 16.37 14.63
CA ALA A 207 -13.64 16.07 13.54
C ALA A 207 -12.98 15.25 12.43
N LEU A 208 -11.94 15.76 11.78
CA LEU A 208 -11.33 15.15 10.60
C LEU A 208 -10.29 14.10 10.99
N ARG A 209 -10.40 12.89 10.44
CA ARG A 209 -9.57 11.74 10.81
C ARG A 209 -8.67 11.26 9.69
N ASN A 210 -9.25 10.89 8.55
CA ASN A 210 -8.49 10.43 7.39
C ASN A 210 -9.08 10.97 6.08
N LEU A 211 -8.24 10.98 5.05
CA LEU A 211 -8.62 11.26 3.67
C LEU A 211 -8.12 10.11 2.80
N VAL A 212 -9.03 9.40 2.15
CA VAL A 212 -8.68 8.37 1.17
C VAL A 212 -8.94 8.91 -0.23
N ILE A 213 -7.96 8.79 -1.11
CA ILE A 213 -8.07 9.17 -2.51
C ILE A 213 -7.77 7.95 -3.36
N ARG A 214 -8.72 7.55 -4.20
CA ARG A 214 -8.51 6.55 -5.25
C ARG A 214 -8.64 7.17 -6.63
N THR A 215 -7.66 6.92 -7.48
CA THR A 215 -7.67 7.22 -8.91
C THR A 215 -7.81 5.91 -9.69
N SER A 216 -8.14 6.01 -10.96
CA SER A 216 -8.31 4.85 -11.85
C SER A 216 -7.68 5.12 -13.21
N SER A 217 -7.33 4.07 -13.95
CA SER A 217 -6.86 4.18 -15.34
C SER A 217 -7.93 4.75 -16.28
N THR A 218 -9.21 4.66 -15.90
CA THR A 218 -10.35 5.26 -16.61
C THR A 218 -10.49 6.78 -16.41
N GLY A 219 -9.69 7.37 -15.51
CA GLY A 219 -9.80 8.77 -15.12
C GLY A 219 -10.82 9.04 -14.01
N GLU A 220 -11.52 8.01 -13.53
CA GLU A 220 -12.44 8.14 -12.40
C GLU A 220 -11.71 8.41 -11.07
N LEU A 221 -12.36 9.19 -10.21
CA LEU A 221 -11.80 9.70 -8.95
C LEU A 221 -12.78 9.46 -7.80
N MET A 222 -12.33 8.70 -6.81
CA MET A 222 -13.03 8.50 -5.55
C MET A 222 -12.32 9.23 -4.42
N VAL A 223 -13.10 9.95 -3.63
CA VAL A 223 -12.63 10.67 -2.45
C VAL A 223 -13.50 10.27 -1.26
N ILE A 224 -12.85 9.84 -0.18
CA ILE A 224 -13.51 9.46 1.06
C ILE A 224 -12.96 10.34 2.18
N VAL A 225 -13.81 11.19 2.75
CA VAL A 225 -13.47 11.97 3.94
C VAL A 225 -13.96 11.22 5.17
N ILE A 226 -13.04 10.86 6.07
CA ILE A 226 -13.37 10.12 7.30
C ILE A 226 -13.38 11.11 8.45
N PHE A 227 -14.51 11.18 9.13
CA PHE A 227 -14.71 12.00 10.33
C PHE A 227 -14.77 11.11 11.58
N ALA A 228 -14.49 11.66 12.76
CA ALA A 228 -14.72 11.00 14.05
C ALA A 228 -15.85 11.71 14.82
N TYR A 229 -15.62 12.96 15.23
CA TYR A 229 -16.57 13.77 16.00
C TYR A 229 -16.83 15.12 15.31
N PRO A 230 -17.46 15.14 14.12
CA PRO A 230 -17.79 16.40 13.48
C PRO A 230 -18.92 17.11 14.23
N GLU A 231 -18.82 18.44 14.32
CA GLU A 231 -19.92 19.28 14.80
C GLU A 231 -21.02 19.39 13.74
N GLU A 232 -22.20 19.85 14.16
CA GLU A 232 -23.34 20.04 13.25
C GLU A 232 -22.96 20.92 12.06
N GLY A 233 -23.25 20.44 10.84
CA GLY A 233 -22.94 21.14 9.59
C GLY A 233 -21.49 20.99 9.09
N GLN A 234 -20.52 20.52 9.89
CA GLN A 234 -19.13 20.41 9.44
C GLN A 234 -18.93 19.39 8.31
N VAL A 235 -19.68 18.28 8.33
CA VAL A 235 -19.66 17.27 7.26
C VAL A 235 -20.11 17.88 5.94
N GLU A 236 -21.28 18.54 5.94
CA GLU A 236 -21.85 19.21 4.77
C GLU A 236 -20.91 20.30 4.24
N LEU A 237 -20.39 21.14 5.14
CA LEU A 237 -19.46 22.23 4.81
C LEU A 237 -18.21 21.71 4.09
N MET A 238 -17.60 20.64 4.60
CA MET A 238 -16.42 20.04 4.01
C MET A 238 -16.72 19.39 2.65
N LEU A 239 -17.78 18.58 2.57
CA LEU A 239 -18.08 17.82 1.36
C LEU A 239 -18.58 18.71 0.22
N GLU A 240 -19.36 19.75 0.51
CA GLU A 240 -19.79 20.73 -0.51
C GLU A 240 -18.60 21.54 -1.03
N PHE A 241 -17.64 21.90 -0.17
CA PHE A 241 -16.36 22.49 -0.63
C PHE A 241 -15.61 21.56 -1.58
N VAL A 242 -15.42 20.28 -1.19
CA VAL A 242 -14.69 19.30 -2.01
C VAL A 242 -15.35 19.11 -3.37
N LYS A 243 -16.68 18.96 -3.39
CA LYS A 243 -17.48 18.80 -4.62
C LYS A 243 -17.34 20.01 -5.55
N ASN A 244 -17.40 21.23 -5.01
CA ASN A 244 -17.33 22.45 -5.82
C ASN A 244 -15.91 22.76 -6.29
N ALA A 245 -14.90 22.49 -5.46
CA ALA A 245 -13.50 22.71 -5.82
C ALA A 245 -12.97 21.67 -6.82
N PHE A 246 -13.56 20.46 -6.86
CA PHE A 246 -13.10 19.33 -7.67
C PHE A 246 -14.29 18.65 -8.39
N PRO A 247 -14.90 19.31 -9.39
CA PRO A 247 -16.06 18.79 -10.11
C PRO A 247 -15.80 17.48 -10.88
N GLN A 248 -14.53 17.09 -11.07
CA GLN A 248 -14.12 15.82 -11.67
C GLN A 248 -14.27 14.61 -10.75
N ILE A 249 -14.59 14.79 -9.46
CA ILE A 249 -14.82 13.67 -8.53
C ILE A 249 -16.07 12.90 -8.99
N THR A 250 -15.91 11.62 -9.28
CA THR A 250 -16.99 10.73 -9.71
C THR A 250 -17.65 10.01 -8.53
N SER A 251 -16.96 9.91 -7.40
CA SER A 251 -17.43 9.26 -6.17
C SER A 251 -16.95 10.03 -4.95
N LEU A 252 -17.84 10.84 -4.35
CA LEU A 252 -17.56 11.55 -3.11
C LEU A 252 -18.34 10.89 -1.97
N LEU A 253 -17.58 10.30 -1.05
CA LEU A 253 -18.08 9.49 0.05
C LEU A 253 -17.57 10.06 1.38
N TYR A 254 -18.23 9.68 2.46
CA TYR A 254 -17.73 9.93 3.80
C TYR A 254 -18.05 8.79 4.76
N ILE A 255 -17.31 8.77 5.87
CA ILE A 255 -17.45 7.78 6.93
C ILE A 255 -17.40 8.50 8.27
N ILE A 256 -18.24 8.09 9.22
CA ILE A 256 -18.10 8.45 10.63
C ILE A 256 -17.46 7.28 11.36
N ASN A 257 -16.19 7.42 11.77
CA ASN A 257 -15.43 6.39 12.48
C ASN A 257 -14.92 6.91 13.83
N GLN A 258 -15.62 6.52 14.90
CA GLN A 258 -15.30 6.88 16.28
C GLN A 258 -14.42 5.84 17.00
N LYS A 259 -14.00 4.77 16.31
CA LYS A 259 -13.15 3.75 16.91
C LYS A 259 -11.76 4.28 17.21
N LYS A 260 -11.03 3.63 18.12
CA LYS A 260 -9.65 4.00 18.41
C LYS A 260 -8.63 3.57 17.34
N ASN A 261 -9.05 2.73 16.39
CA ASN A 261 -8.22 2.28 15.27
C ASN A 261 -8.73 2.87 13.94
N ASP A 262 -7.85 2.93 12.95
CA ASP A 262 -8.15 3.57 11.66
C ASP A 262 -8.90 2.65 10.69
N THR A 263 -9.16 1.39 11.08
CA THR A 263 -9.90 0.46 10.24
C THR A 263 -11.34 0.93 10.09
N PHE A 264 -11.86 0.93 8.87
CA PHE A 264 -13.23 1.37 8.57
C PHE A 264 -14.08 0.31 7.83
N PHE A 265 -13.58 -0.92 7.69
CA PHE A 265 -14.28 -1.99 6.96
C PHE A 265 -15.65 -2.34 7.56
N ASP A 266 -15.80 -2.21 8.87
CA ASP A 266 -17.02 -2.41 9.65
C ASP A 266 -17.89 -1.15 9.77
N GLN A 267 -17.43 -0.01 9.23
CA GLN A 267 -18.19 1.24 9.27
C GLN A 267 -19.11 1.36 8.06
N GLU A 268 -20.22 2.07 8.22
CA GLU A 268 -21.07 2.47 7.11
C GLU A 268 -20.34 3.49 6.24
N VAL A 269 -20.47 3.36 4.92
CA VAL A 269 -19.94 4.33 3.95
C VAL A 269 -21.10 5.05 3.31
N LEU A 270 -21.11 6.37 3.44
CA LEU A 270 -22.23 7.22 3.05
C LEU A 270 -21.87 7.96 1.76
N LEU A 271 -22.72 7.85 0.74
CA LEU A 271 -22.60 8.59 -0.51
C LEU A 271 -23.05 10.03 -0.30
N TYR A 272 -22.19 10.98 -0.66
CA TYR A 272 -22.53 12.39 -0.71
C TYR A 272 -22.85 12.85 -2.13
N SER A 273 -22.02 12.47 -3.11
CA SER A 273 -22.25 12.83 -4.52
C SER A 273 -21.61 11.84 -5.49
N GLY A 274 -22.23 11.67 -6.65
CA GLY A 274 -21.76 10.75 -7.71
C GLY A 274 -22.21 9.31 -7.48
N ARG A 275 -21.26 8.37 -7.48
CA ARG A 275 -21.51 6.93 -7.33
C ARG A 275 -20.83 6.37 -6.09
N GLU A 276 -21.29 5.23 -5.60
CA GLU A 276 -20.67 4.50 -4.47
C GLU A 276 -19.37 3.77 -4.85
N PHE A 277 -18.97 3.83 -6.12
CA PHE A 277 -17.85 3.09 -6.67
C PHE A 277 -17.22 3.86 -7.83
N ILE A 278 -16.02 3.43 -8.22
CA ILE A 278 -15.37 3.80 -9.47
C ILE A 278 -15.11 2.57 -10.33
N TYR A 279 -14.92 2.76 -11.63
CA TYR A 279 -14.47 1.71 -12.53
C TYR A 279 -12.97 1.78 -12.75
N GLU A 280 -12.33 0.62 -12.73
CA GLU A 280 -10.99 0.39 -13.25
C GLU A 280 -11.07 -0.48 -14.49
N GLU A 281 -10.08 -0.34 -15.38
CA GLU A 281 -10.01 -1.11 -16.61
C GLU A 281 -8.69 -1.87 -16.71
N MET A 282 -8.77 -3.13 -17.13
CA MET A 282 -7.60 -3.96 -17.41
C MET A 282 -7.92 -4.91 -18.57
N GLU A 283 -7.17 -4.81 -19.66
CA GLU A 283 -7.35 -5.63 -20.87
C GLU A 283 -8.80 -5.61 -21.44
N GLY A 284 -9.46 -4.45 -21.36
CA GLY A 284 -10.84 -4.27 -21.81
C GLY A 284 -11.90 -4.80 -20.83
N LEU A 285 -11.49 -5.43 -19.72
CA LEU A 285 -12.38 -5.77 -18.61
C LEU A 285 -12.55 -4.58 -17.68
N LYS A 286 -13.79 -4.34 -17.26
CA LYS A 286 -14.14 -3.31 -16.29
C LYS A 286 -14.34 -3.91 -14.91
N PHE A 287 -13.76 -3.29 -13.90
CA PHE A 287 -13.88 -3.70 -12.50
C PHE A 287 -14.49 -2.57 -11.69
N ARG A 288 -15.62 -2.84 -11.07
CA ARG A 288 -16.21 -2.01 -10.03
C ARG A 288 -15.30 -2.08 -8.79
N ILE A 289 -14.87 -0.91 -8.33
CA ILE A 289 -14.07 -0.75 -7.11
C ILE A 289 -14.87 0.10 -6.14
N GLY A 290 -15.28 -0.52 -5.03
CA GLY A 290 -15.90 0.16 -3.90
C GLY A 290 -14.87 0.76 -2.92
N PRO A 291 -15.36 1.53 -1.93
CA PRO A 291 -14.53 2.17 -0.90
C PRO A 291 -13.76 1.18 -0.04
N LYS A 292 -14.37 0.02 0.25
CA LYS A 292 -13.80 -1.07 1.06
C LYS A 292 -13.07 -2.12 0.23
N SER A 293 -13.33 -2.19 -1.08
CA SER A 293 -12.78 -3.22 -1.95
C SER A 293 -11.25 -3.11 -2.03
N PHE A 294 -10.57 -4.25 -1.93
CA PHE A 294 -9.15 -4.34 -2.22
C PHE A 294 -8.94 -4.33 -3.74
N TYR A 295 -7.98 -3.55 -4.20
CA TYR A 295 -7.52 -3.54 -5.58
C TYR A 295 -6.02 -3.23 -5.56
N GLN A 296 -5.27 -3.82 -6.49
CA GLN A 296 -3.83 -3.67 -6.55
C GLN A 296 -3.45 -2.20 -6.70
N THR A 297 -2.55 -1.70 -5.86
CA THR A 297 -2.32 -0.25 -5.80
C THR A 297 -1.58 0.30 -7.01
N ASN A 298 -0.97 -0.54 -7.85
CA ASN A 298 -0.32 -0.15 -9.10
C ASN A 298 -1.02 -0.87 -10.25
N SER A 299 -1.97 -0.21 -10.91
CA SER A 299 -2.80 -0.84 -11.96
C SER A 299 -1.95 -1.35 -13.14
N LEU A 300 -0.89 -0.62 -13.53
CA LEU A 300 -0.01 -1.02 -14.63
C LEU A 300 0.81 -2.27 -14.28
N GLN A 301 1.36 -2.33 -13.06
CA GLN A 301 2.10 -3.51 -12.63
C GLN A 301 1.19 -4.70 -12.31
N ALA A 302 -0.04 -4.44 -11.84
CA ALA A 302 -1.04 -5.48 -11.64
C ALA A 302 -1.39 -6.17 -12.95
N TYR A 303 -1.53 -5.40 -14.04
CA TYR A 303 -1.73 -5.96 -15.37
C TYR A 303 -0.60 -6.91 -15.78
N GLU A 304 0.66 -6.50 -15.62
CA GLU A 304 1.80 -7.37 -15.95
C GLU A 304 1.86 -8.62 -15.05
N LEU A 305 1.57 -8.48 -13.75
CA LEU A 305 1.47 -9.61 -12.83
C LEU A 305 0.39 -10.60 -13.29
N TYR A 306 -0.80 -10.12 -13.63
CA TYR A 306 -1.92 -10.99 -14.03
C TYR A 306 -1.66 -11.66 -15.37
N LYS A 307 -1.01 -10.95 -16.30
CA LYS A 307 -0.56 -11.51 -17.57
C LYS A 307 0.43 -12.65 -17.35
N ILE A 308 1.46 -12.47 -16.52
CA ILE A 308 2.41 -13.55 -16.18
C ILE A 308 1.68 -14.73 -15.54
N THR A 309 0.78 -14.48 -14.58
CA THR A 309 -0.02 -15.53 -13.93
C THR A 309 -0.85 -16.32 -14.95
N ARG A 310 -1.52 -15.64 -15.88
CA ARG A 310 -2.28 -16.28 -16.96
C ARG A 310 -1.38 -17.10 -17.88
N ASP A 311 -0.24 -16.55 -18.27
CA ASP A 311 0.70 -17.22 -19.18
C ASP A 311 1.31 -18.47 -18.51
N PHE A 312 1.57 -18.43 -17.20
CA PHE A 312 2.02 -19.59 -16.41
C PHE A 312 0.92 -20.63 -16.18
N ALA A 313 -0.34 -20.20 -16.06
CA ALA A 313 -1.48 -21.11 -15.98
C ALA A 313 -1.72 -21.91 -17.27
N ASP A 314 -1.21 -21.39 -18.40
CA ASP A 314 -1.21 -22.02 -19.74
C ASP A 314 -2.58 -22.57 -20.20
N LEU A 315 -3.66 -21.87 -19.85
CA LEU A 315 -5.03 -22.33 -20.06
C LEU A 315 -5.38 -22.48 -21.56
N LYS A 316 -5.93 -23.64 -21.94
CA LYS A 316 -6.34 -24.00 -23.31
C LYS A 316 -7.86 -23.90 -23.53
N GLY A 317 -8.64 -23.71 -22.46
CA GLY A 317 -10.09 -23.51 -22.53
C GLY A 317 -10.90 -24.67 -21.96
N ASP A 318 -10.27 -25.76 -21.55
CA ASP A 318 -10.91 -26.94 -20.97
C ASP A 318 -10.70 -27.07 -19.45
N GLU A 319 -9.81 -26.26 -18.88
CA GLU A 319 -9.40 -26.31 -17.49
C GLU A 319 -10.44 -25.70 -16.53
N LEU A 320 -10.60 -26.35 -15.38
CA LEU A 320 -11.25 -25.80 -14.19
C LEU A 320 -10.21 -25.08 -13.33
N VAL A 321 -10.39 -23.77 -13.15
CA VAL A 321 -9.48 -22.91 -12.37
C VAL A 321 -10.11 -22.57 -11.03
N TYR A 322 -9.35 -22.73 -9.94
CA TYR A 322 -9.72 -22.18 -8.63
C TYR A 322 -8.91 -20.92 -8.37
N ASP A 323 -9.59 -19.81 -8.10
CA ASP A 323 -9.00 -18.55 -7.66
C ASP A 323 -9.24 -18.39 -6.15
N LEU A 324 -8.22 -18.68 -5.36
CA LEU A 324 -8.28 -18.59 -3.91
C LEU A 324 -7.82 -17.20 -3.45
N TYR A 325 -8.58 -16.59 -2.53
CA TYR A 325 -8.44 -15.19 -2.14
C TYR A 325 -8.80 -14.25 -3.29
N THR A 326 -9.88 -14.59 -4.00
CA THR A 326 -10.28 -13.94 -5.26
C THR A 326 -10.60 -12.45 -5.09
N GLY A 327 -10.86 -11.98 -3.86
CA GLY A 327 -11.26 -10.61 -3.58
C GLY A 327 -12.51 -10.25 -4.38
N THR A 328 -12.44 -9.17 -5.17
CA THR A 328 -13.53 -8.75 -6.07
C THR A 328 -13.52 -9.47 -7.43
N GLY A 329 -12.92 -10.66 -7.49
CA GLY A 329 -12.88 -11.50 -8.69
C GLY A 329 -11.96 -10.97 -9.78
N THR A 330 -10.94 -10.17 -9.45
CA THR A 330 -10.13 -9.50 -10.48
C THR A 330 -9.30 -10.50 -11.29
N ILE A 331 -8.63 -11.44 -10.63
CA ILE A 331 -7.86 -12.51 -11.28
C ILE A 331 -8.82 -13.50 -11.94
N ALA A 332 -9.84 -13.98 -11.21
CA ALA A 332 -10.83 -14.90 -11.74
C ALA A 332 -11.43 -14.43 -13.08
N ASN A 333 -11.92 -13.19 -13.14
CA ASN A 333 -12.47 -12.61 -14.37
C ASN A 333 -11.41 -12.40 -15.45
N PHE A 334 -10.18 -12.05 -15.06
CA PHE A 334 -9.08 -11.85 -16.00
C PHE A 334 -8.70 -13.14 -16.76
N VAL A 335 -8.67 -14.29 -16.06
CA VAL A 335 -8.32 -15.59 -16.68
C VAL A 335 -9.51 -16.32 -17.29
N ALA A 336 -10.75 -15.93 -16.94
CA ALA A 336 -11.98 -16.63 -17.32
C ALA A 336 -12.15 -16.83 -18.83
N LYS A 337 -11.65 -15.90 -19.66
CA LYS A 337 -11.74 -15.99 -21.12
C LYS A 337 -11.11 -17.26 -21.70
N ASN A 338 -10.09 -17.81 -21.04
CA ASN A 338 -9.33 -18.96 -21.50
C ASN A 338 -9.55 -20.20 -20.63
N ALA A 339 -10.51 -20.18 -19.70
CA ALA A 339 -10.85 -21.30 -18.84
C ALA A 339 -12.21 -21.89 -19.22
N LYS A 340 -12.43 -23.16 -18.91
CA LYS A 340 -13.77 -23.76 -18.99
C LYS A 340 -14.70 -23.18 -17.93
N LYS A 341 -14.18 -23.08 -16.71
CA LYS A 341 -14.88 -22.53 -15.53
C LYS A 341 -13.86 -21.99 -14.54
N VAL A 342 -14.18 -20.89 -13.88
CA VAL A 342 -13.39 -20.35 -12.78
C VAL A 342 -14.23 -20.31 -11.50
N VAL A 343 -13.68 -20.83 -10.41
CA VAL A 343 -14.32 -20.82 -9.09
C VAL A 343 -13.51 -19.92 -8.17
N GLY A 344 -14.08 -18.78 -7.81
CA GLY A 344 -13.49 -17.83 -6.87
C GLY A 344 -13.98 -18.08 -5.45
N VAL A 345 -13.07 -18.05 -4.48
CA VAL A 345 -13.40 -18.12 -3.05
C VAL A 345 -12.78 -16.95 -2.31
N GLU A 346 -13.56 -16.30 -1.45
CA GLU A 346 -13.13 -15.15 -0.63
C GLU A 346 -13.88 -15.19 0.70
N TYR A 347 -13.23 -14.78 1.79
CA TYR A 347 -13.85 -14.74 3.11
C TYR A 347 -14.84 -13.57 3.26
N VAL A 348 -14.58 -12.45 2.59
CA VAL A 348 -15.38 -11.21 2.67
C VAL A 348 -16.61 -11.27 1.73
N PRO A 349 -17.86 -11.31 2.25
CA PRO A 349 -19.06 -11.41 1.41
C PRO A 349 -19.26 -10.23 0.46
N ASP A 350 -18.97 -9.00 0.90
CA ASP A 350 -19.08 -7.80 0.07
C ASP A 350 -18.20 -7.88 -1.19
N ALA A 351 -17.01 -8.50 -1.06
CA ALA A 351 -16.10 -8.68 -2.18
C ALA A 351 -16.64 -9.69 -3.20
N ILE A 352 -17.35 -10.72 -2.74
CA ILE A 352 -18.02 -11.72 -3.60
C ILE A 352 -19.19 -11.09 -4.37
N GLU A 353 -19.96 -10.20 -3.76
CA GLU A 353 -21.00 -9.46 -4.47
C GLU A 353 -20.40 -8.55 -5.55
N ASP A 354 -19.30 -7.84 -5.24
CA ASP A 354 -18.54 -7.10 -6.25
C ASP A 354 -18.01 -8.02 -7.36
N ALA A 355 -17.53 -9.23 -7.04
CA ALA A 355 -17.02 -10.21 -8.01
C ALA A 355 -18.10 -10.69 -9.00
N LYS A 356 -19.31 -10.97 -8.49
CA LYS A 356 -20.47 -11.33 -9.33
C LYS A 356 -20.85 -10.18 -10.26
N ILE A 357 -20.88 -8.95 -9.75
CA ILE A 357 -21.16 -7.75 -10.55
C ILE A 357 -20.09 -7.57 -11.62
N ASN A 358 -18.81 -7.73 -11.26
CA ASN A 358 -17.68 -7.63 -12.20
C ASN A 358 -17.79 -8.65 -13.33
N SER A 359 -18.25 -9.86 -13.04
CA SER A 359 -18.47 -10.88 -14.07
C SER A 359 -19.62 -10.50 -14.99
N GLN A 360 -20.74 -10.06 -14.40
CA GLN A 360 -21.92 -9.62 -15.15
C GLN A 360 -21.62 -8.45 -16.09
N ILE A 361 -20.93 -7.39 -15.63
CA ILE A 361 -20.64 -6.21 -16.47
C ILE A 361 -19.68 -6.51 -17.62
N ASN A 362 -18.89 -7.59 -17.51
CA ASN A 362 -17.99 -8.06 -18.56
C ASN A 362 -18.59 -9.18 -19.42
N GLY A 363 -19.82 -9.63 -19.15
CA GLY A 363 -20.45 -10.74 -19.86
C GLY A 363 -19.71 -12.08 -19.66
N ILE A 364 -19.14 -12.29 -18.47
CA ILE A 364 -18.42 -13.50 -18.10
C ILE A 364 -19.38 -14.44 -17.36
N ASP A 365 -19.80 -15.50 -18.05
CA ASP A 365 -20.81 -16.45 -17.55
C ASP A 365 -20.21 -17.73 -16.95
N ASN A 366 -18.90 -17.94 -17.09
CA ASN A 366 -18.18 -19.15 -16.66
C ASN A 366 -17.48 -18.99 -15.30
N THR A 367 -17.80 -17.95 -14.53
CA THR A 367 -17.27 -17.73 -13.18
C THR A 367 -18.33 -18.00 -12.11
N VAL A 368 -17.94 -18.62 -10.99
CA VAL A 368 -18.79 -18.82 -9.81
C VAL A 368 -18.02 -18.40 -8.55
N PHE A 369 -18.69 -17.72 -7.63
CA PHE A 369 -18.06 -17.12 -6.45
C PHE A 369 -18.71 -17.57 -5.14
N TYR A 370 -17.88 -17.89 -4.15
CA TYR A 370 -18.30 -18.37 -2.84
C TYR A 370 -17.69 -17.54 -1.71
N ALA A 371 -18.52 -17.16 -0.74
CA ALA A 371 -18.08 -16.45 0.47
C ALA A 371 -17.86 -17.44 1.62
N GLY A 372 -16.68 -17.41 2.24
CA GLY A 372 -16.40 -18.13 3.48
C GLY A 372 -14.92 -18.45 3.73
N ASP A 373 -14.64 -19.09 4.86
CA ASP A 373 -13.29 -19.51 5.22
C ASP A 373 -12.85 -20.67 4.31
N MET A 374 -11.69 -20.53 3.69
CA MET A 374 -11.14 -21.50 2.74
C MET A 374 -11.08 -22.92 3.31
N LYS A 375 -10.70 -23.06 4.59
CA LYS A 375 -10.56 -24.36 5.26
C LYS A 375 -11.92 -25.08 5.38
N ASP A 376 -13.00 -24.32 5.48
CA ASP A 376 -14.36 -24.83 5.69
C ASP A 376 -15.04 -25.08 4.33
N ILE A 377 -14.73 -24.24 3.34
CA ILE A 377 -15.28 -24.34 1.98
C ILE A 377 -14.62 -25.47 1.18
N LEU A 378 -13.29 -25.62 1.23
CA LEU A 378 -12.57 -26.59 0.39
C LEU A 378 -12.66 -28.02 0.94
N ASN A 379 -13.88 -28.55 0.97
CA ASN A 379 -14.19 -29.91 1.41
C ASN A 379 -14.64 -30.81 0.24
N ASN A 380 -14.86 -32.09 0.52
CA ASN A 380 -15.27 -33.07 -0.50
C ASN A 380 -16.59 -32.71 -1.18
N ASP A 381 -17.56 -32.13 -0.46
CA ASP A 381 -18.84 -31.74 -1.04
C ASP A 381 -18.67 -30.59 -2.03
N PHE A 382 -17.81 -29.61 -1.70
CA PHE A 382 -17.46 -28.51 -2.59
C PHE A 382 -16.75 -28.99 -3.86
N ILE A 383 -15.80 -29.92 -3.73
CA ILE A 383 -15.10 -30.53 -4.88
C ILE A 383 -16.08 -31.38 -5.71
N ASN A 384 -17.00 -32.11 -5.09
CA ASN A 384 -18.03 -32.87 -5.81
C ASN A 384 -18.99 -31.94 -6.57
N GLN A 385 -19.32 -30.77 -6.01
CA GLN A 385 -20.19 -29.78 -6.63
C GLN A 385 -19.49 -29.04 -7.79
N ASN A 386 -18.24 -28.64 -7.61
CA ASN A 386 -17.55 -27.74 -8.53
C ASN A 386 -16.58 -28.43 -9.49
N GLY A 387 -16.14 -29.65 -9.16
CA GLY A 387 -15.07 -30.37 -9.84
C GLY A 387 -13.74 -30.26 -9.10
N LYS A 388 -12.79 -31.13 -9.44
CA LYS A 388 -11.40 -31.00 -8.98
C LYS A 388 -10.67 -30.00 -9.89
N PRO A 389 -10.00 -28.96 -9.35
CA PRO A 389 -9.31 -27.99 -10.18
C PRO A 389 -8.13 -28.61 -10.92
N ASP A 390 -7.95 -28.17 -12.17
CA ASP A 390 -6.75 -28.43 -12.97
C ASP A 390 -5.65 -27.41 -12.63
N VAL A 391 -6.06 -26.17 -12.31
CA VAL A 391 -5.17 -25.07 -11.94
C VAL A 391 -5.69 -24.38 -10.68
N VAL A 392 -4.79 -24.03 -9.76
CA VAL A 392 -5.08 -23.20 -8.59
C VAL A 392 -4.23 -21.94 -8.65
N ILE A 393 -4.88 -20.79 -8.59
CA ILE A 393 -4.25 -19.48 -8.44
C ILE A 393 -4.56 -18.99 -7.02
N THR A 394 -3.55 -18.43 -6.34
CA THR A 394 -3.67 -17.96 -4.96
C THR A 394 -2.92 -16.65 -4.76
N ASP A 395 -3.59 -15.65 -4.20
CA ASP A 395 -3.01 -14.35 -3.79
C ASP A 395 -3.30 -14.10 -2.30
N PRO A 396 -2.65 -14.86 -1.40
CA PRO A 396 -2.96 -14.81 0.03
C PRO A 396 -2.49 -13.51 0.69
N PRO A 397 -3.03 -13.15 1.87
CA PRO A 397 -2.52 -12.04 2.66
C PRO A 397 -1.08 -12.32 3.13
N ARG A 398 -0.45 -11.31 3.76
CA ARG A 398 0.94 -11.40 4.28
C ARG A 398 1.23 -12.60 5.20
N ALA A 399 0.21 -13.15 5.85
CA ALA A 399 0.35 -14.32 6.70
C ALA A 399 0.59 -15.63 5.91
N GLY A 400 0.41 -15.61 4.60
CA GLY A 400 0.43 -16.78 3.74
C GLY A 400 -0.90 -17.54 3.78
N MET A 401 -0.89 -18.75 3.20
CA MET A 401 -2.02 -19.69 3.29
C MET A 401 -2.00 -20.42 4.63
N HIS A 402 -3.18 -20.73 5.16
CA HIS A 402 -3.29 -21.53 6.37
C HIS A 402 -2.85 -22.98 6.06
N PRO A 403 -2.16 -23.71 6.96
CA PRO A 403 -1.71 -25.09 6.71
C PRO A 403 -2.83 -26.10 6.40
N ASP A 404 -4.07 -25.78 6.80
CA ASP A 404 -5.27 -26.63 6.57
C ASP A 404 -5.98 -26.33 5.23
N VAL A 405 -5.51 -25.33 4.46
CA VAL A 405 -6.00 -24.96 3.13
C VAL A 405 -5.08 -25.59 2.10
#